data_AF-A0A5U4XBQ3-F1
#
_entry.id   AF-A0A5U4XBQ3-F1
#
_cell.length_a   1.000
_cell.length_b   1.000
_cell.length_c   1.000
_cell.angle_alpha   90.00
_cell.angle_beta   90.00
_cell.angle_gamma   90.00
#
_symmetry.space_group_name_H-M   'P 1'
#
loop_
_entity.id
_entity.type
_entity.pdbx_description
1 polymer ?
#
loop_
_entity_poly.entity_id
_entity_poly.type
_entity_poly.pdbx_seq_one_letter_code
_entity_poly.pdbx_strand_id
1 'polypeptide(L)'
;SQFINAVELLRLNGYPHRQFTTADKMFPANQLVVSPQEEQQKINFLKEQRIEGMLSQMEGVINAKVTIALPTYDEGSNASPSSVAVFIKYSPQVNMEAFRVKIKDLIEMSIPGLQYSKISILMQPAEFRMVPDVPARQTFWIMDVINANKGKVEKWLMKYPYQLMLSLTGLLLGVGILIGYFCLRRRF
;
A
#
# COMPACT_ATOMS: atom_id res chain seq x y z
N SER A 1 15.20 -7.64 -6.68
CA SER A 1 14.48 -6.52 -6.07
C SER A 1 13.80 -5.58 -7.07
N GLN A 2 14.29 -5.47 -8.32
CA GLN A 2 13.70 -4.60 -9.35
C GLN A 2 12.18 -4.81 -9.60
N PHE A 3 11.66 -6.02 -9.42
CA PHE A 3 10.23 -6.31 -9.56
C PHE A 3 9.36 -5.57 -8.53
N ILE A 4 9.78 -5.52 -7.26
CA ILE A 4 9.02 -4.84 -6.19
C ILE A 4 8.94 -3.34 -6.50
N ASN A 5 10.09 -2.73 -6.87
CA ASN A 5 10.14 -1.33 -7.27
C ASN A 5 9.29 -1.03 -8.50
N ALA A 6 9.27 -1.93 -9.50
CA ALA A 6 8.43 -1.78 -10.69
C ALA A 6 6.93 -1.83 -10.35
N VAL A 7 6.51 -2.75 -9.47
CA VAL A 7 5.11 -2.84 -9.01
C VAL A 7 4.73 -1.61 -8.19
N GLU A 8 5.61 -1.09 -7.35
CA GLU A 8 5.39 0.16 -6.62
C GLU A 8 5.25 1.35 -7.59
N LEU A 9 6.13 1.48 -8.59
CA LEU A 9 6.03 2.51 -9.63
C LEU A 9 4.72 2.46 -10.42
N LEU A 10 4.21 1.27 -10.72
CA LEU A 10 2.89 1.12 -11.35
C LEU A 10 1.78 1.61 -10.43
N ARG A 11 1.81 1.23 -9.14
CA ARG A 11 0.83 1.70 -8.15
C ARG A 11 0.88 3.21 -7.94
N LEU A 12 2.06 3.82 -8.06
CA LEU A 12 2.24 5.28 -7.99
C LEU A 12 1.49 6.01 -9.11
N ASN A 13 1.43 5.41 -10.28
CA ASN A 13 0.75 5.97 -11.44
C ASN A 13 -0.70 5.47 -11.59
N GLY A 14 -1.27 4.84 -10.54
CA GLY A 14 -2.69 4.43 -10.54
C GLY A 14 -2.98 3.12 -11.28
N TYR A 15 -1.95 2.32 -11.58
CA TYR A 15 -2.12 1.04 -12.25
C TYR A 15 -2.42 -0.11 -11.25
N PRO A 16 -3.16 -1.15 -11.69
CA PRO A 16 -3.86 -1.24 -12.97
C PRO A 16 -5.03 -0.25 -13.02
N HIS A 17 -5.18 0.44 -14.15
CA HIS A 17 -6.27 1.38 -14.32
C HIS A 17 -7.61 0.68 -14.10
N ARG A 18 -8.49 1.32 -13.34
CA ARG A 18 -9.88 0.87 -13.27
C ARG A 18 -10.51 0.99 -14.65
N GLN A 19 -11.11 -0.09 -15.12
CA GLN A 19 -12.00 0.00 -16.26
C GLN A 19 -13.25 0.76 -15.82
N PHE A 20 -13.54 1.87 -16.48
CA PHE A 20 -14.79 2.60 -16.29
C PHE A 20 -15.95 1.66 -16.64
N THR A 21 -17.01 1.66 -15.83
CA THR A 21 -18.21 0.93 -16.22
C THR A 21 -18.85 1.71 -17.36
N THR A 22 -19.01 1.10 -18.52
CA THR A 22 -19.65 1.74 -19.66
C THR A 22 -21.13 1.94 -19.34
N ALA A 23 -21.72 3.07 -19.75
CA ALA A 23 -23.15 3.32 -19.59
C ALA A 23 -24.00 2.16 -20.12
N ASP A 24 -23.55 1.48 -21.18
CA ASP A 24 -24.20 0.32 -21.78
C ASP A 24 -24.35 -0.89 -20.83
N LYS A 25 -23.46 -1.04 -19.84
CA LYS A 25 -23.56 -2.09 -18.82
C LYS A 25 -24.56 -1.75 -17.72
N MET A 26 -24.79 -0.46 -17.46
CA MET A 26 -25.71 0.01 -16.41
C MET A 26 -27.13 0.28 -16.95
N PHE A 27 -27.26 0.56 -18.26
CA PHE A 27 -28.52 0.85 -18.95
C PHE A 27 -28.60 0.10 -20.29
N PRO A 28 -28.94 -1.19 -20.30
CA PRO A 28 -28.92 -2.01 -21.50
C PRO A 28 -30.01 -1.58 -22.49
N ALA A 29 -29.65 -1.46 -23.77
CA ALA A 29 -30.52 -0.93 -24.82
C ALA A 29 -31.70 -1.84 -25.22
N ASN A 30 -31.80 -3.04 -24.65
CA ASN A 30 -32.85 -4.02 -24.94
C ASN A 30 -34.11 -3.85 -24.08
N GLN A 31 -34.16 -2.82 -23.24
CA GLN A 31 -35.34 -2.50 -22.44
C GLN A 31 -36.37 -1.75 -23.29
N LEU A 32 -37.53 -2.37 -23.53
CA LEU A 32 -38.56 -1.93 -24.48
C LEU A 32 -39.22 -0.57 -24.13
N VAL A 33 -38.97 -0.03 -22.94
CA VAL A 33 -39.44 1.30 -22.53
C VAL A 33 -38.46 1.87 -21.50
N VAL A 34 -37.85 3.01 -21.80
CA VAL A 34 -37.02 3.77 -20.84
C VAL A 34 -37.94 4.73 -20.10
N SER A 35 -37.89 4.72 -18.77
CA SER A 35 -38.67 5.70 -17.98
C SER A 35 -38.02 7.09 -18.05
N PRO A 36 -38.79 8.19 -17.94
CA PRO A 36 -38.21 9.55 -17.90
C PRO A 36 -37.17 9.72 -16.77
N GLN A 37 -37.37 9.04 -15.65
CA GLN A 37 -36.42 9.04 -14.52
C GLN A 37 -35.10 8.34 -14.89
N GLU A 38 -35.19 7.21 -15.60
CA GLU A 38 -34.01 6.44 -16.03
C GLU A 38 -33.19 7.19 -17.09
N GLU A 39 -33.85 7.86 -18.04
CA GLU A 39 -33.17 8.73 -19.01
C GLU A 39 -32.41 9.85 -18.30
N GLN A 40 -33.04 10.49 -17.31
CA GLN A 40 -32.39 11.53 -16.52
C GLN A 40 -31.17 10.99 -15.75
N GLN A 41 -31.29 9.80 -15.14
CA GLN A 41 -30.16 9.15 -14.45
C GLN A 41 -29.02 8.81 -15.41
N LYS A 42 -29.33 8.32 -16.62
CA LYS A 42 -28.34 8.05 -17.66
C LYS A 42 -27.61 9.31 -18.09
N ILE A 43 -28.33 10.41 -18.32
CA ILE A 43 -27.72 11.70 -18.66
C ILE A 43 -26.76 12.17 -17.54
N ASN A 44 -27.17 12.00 -16.28
CA ASN A 44 -26.35 12.41 -15.13
C ASN A 44 -25.07 11.58 -15.04
N PHE A 45 -25.18 10.26 -15.17
CA PHE A 45 -24.04 9.36 -15.20
C PHE A 45 -23.06 9.72 -16.32
N LEU A 46 -23.56 10.05 -17.52
CA LEU A 46 -22.70 10.49 -18.63
C LEU A 46 -21.96 11.80 -18.33
N LYS A 47 -22.61 12.74 -17.63
CA LYS A 47 -21.98 13.99 -17.18
C LYS A 47 -20.88 13.70 -16.15
N GLU A 48 -21.16 12.85 -15.17
CA GLU A 48 -20.18 12.40 -14.17
C GLU A 48 -18.97 11.77 -14.84
N GLN A 49 -19.19 10.81 -15.76
CA GLN A 49 -18.11 10.14 -16.48
C GLN A 49 -17.27 11.10 -17.33
N ARG A 50 -17.88 12.10 -17.97
CA ARG A 50 -17.13 13.12 -18.73
C ARG A 50 -16.18 13.91 -17.83
N ILE A 51 -16.67 14.37 -16.68
CA ILE A 51 -15.84 15.16 -15.74
C ILE A 51 -14.78 14.27 -15.09
N GLU A 52 -15.11 13.03 -14.69
CA GLU A 52 -14.13 12.04 -14.23
C GLU A 52 -13.02 11.82 -15.28
N GLY A 53 -13.39 11.72 -16.56
CA GLY A 53 -12.45 11.60 -17.67
C GLY A 53 -11.54 12.81 -17.82
N MET A 54 -12.07 14.03 -17.72
CA MET A 54 -11.27 15.26 -17.81
C MET A 54 -10.30 15.40 -16.63
N LEU A 55 -10.77 15.15 -15.40
CA LEU A 55 -9.94 15.24 -14.21
C LEU A 55 -8.85 14.15 -14.18
N SER A 56 -9.14 12.96 -14.68
CA SER A 56 -8.15 11.87 -14.73
C SER A 56 -7.01 12.11 -15.72
N GLN A 57 -7.18 13.00 -16.71
CA GLN A 57 -6.13 13.41 -17.64
C GLN A 57 -5.18 14.47 -17.05
N MET A 58 -5.52 15.05 -15.89
CA MET A 58 -4.67 16.06 -15.25
C MET A 58 -3.41 15.42 -14.66
N GLU A 59 -2.27 16.08 -14.82
CA GLU A 59 -1.00 15.60 -14.27
C GLU A 59 -1.06 15.46 -12.74
N GLY A 60 -0.58 14.31 -12.25
CA GLY A 60 -0.59 13.98 -10.84
C GLY A 60 -1.93 13.49 -10.31
N VAL A 61 -3.01 13.46 -11.09
CA VAL A 61 -4.26 12.80 -10.69
C VAL A 61 -4.12 11.30 -10.93
N ILE A 62 -4.29 10.52 -9.86
CA ILE A 62 -4.23 9.05 -9.89
C ILE A 62 -5.63 8.46 -10.08
N ASN A 63 -6.63 9.06 -9.43
CA ASN A 63 -8.02 8.65 -9.55
C ASN A 63 -8.94 9.82 -9.22
N ALA A 64 -9.97 10.02 -10.01
CA ALA A 64 -11.01 11.02 -9.77
C ALA A 64 -12.38 10.34 -9.72
N LYS A 65 -13.22 10.78 -8.77
CA LYS A 65 -14.62 10.38 -8.67
C LYS A 65 -15.51 11.59 -8.49
N VAL A 66 -16.60 11.62 -9.24
CA VAL A 66 -17.52 12.76 -9.30
C VAL A 66 -18.93 12.24 -9.13
N THR A 67 -19.69 12.90 -8.28
CA THR A 67 -21.12 12.63 -8.11
C THR A 67 -21.88 13.93 -8.17
N ILE A 68 -22.92 13.96 -9.00
CA ILE A 68 -23.75 15.14 -9.24
C ILE A 68 -25.13 14.90 -8.64
N ALA A 69 -25.52 15.73 -7.67
CA ALA A 69 -26.87 15.78 -7.15
C ALA A 69 -27.64 16.89 -7.88
N LEU A 70 -28.64 16.51 -8.67
CA LEU A 70 -29.52 17.43 -9.38
C LEU A 70 -30.84 17.64 -8.63
N PRO A 71 -31.46 18.82 -8.75
CA PRO A 71 -32.81 19.05 -8.25
C PRO A 71 -33.79 18.06 -8.87
N THR A 72 -34.65 17.51 -8.03
CA THR A 72 -35.93 16.94 -8.47
C THR A 72 -36.94 18.09 -8.54
N TYR A 73 -37.57 18.28 -9.69
CA TYR A 73 -38.68 19.22 -9.81
C TYR A 73 -39.93 18.58 -9.22
N ASP A 74 -40.10 18.70 -7.90
CA ASP A 74 -41.39 18.42 -7.27
C ASP A 74 -42.25 19.68 -7.35
N GLU A 75 -43.44 19.55 -7.96
CA GLU A 75 -44.42 20.63 -8.11
C GLU A 75 -44.77 21.22 -6.73
N GLY A 76 -44.19 22.38 -6.40
CA GLY A 76 -44.50 23.14 -5.18
C GLY A 76 -43.36 23.30 -4.17
N SER A 77 -42.18 22.70 -4.38
CA SER A 77 -41.00 22.93 -3.53
C SER A 77 -39.95 23.80 -4.22
N ASN A 78 -39.23 24.63 -3.45
CA ASN A 78 -38.05 25.31 -3.96
C ASN A 78 -37.03 24.23 -4.36
N ALA A 79 -36.82 24.05 -5.67
CA ALA A 79 -35.88 23.06 -6.19
C ALA A 79 -34.51 23.23 -5.52
N SER A 80 -34.01 22.15 -4.90
CA SER A 80 -32.69 22.18 -4.25
C SER A 80 -31.60 22.48 -5.29
N PRO A 81 -30.71 23.44 -5.06
CA PRO A 81 -29.70 23.80 -6.05
C PRO A 81 -28.80 22.59 -6.36
N SER A 82 -28.41 22.44 -7.63
CA SER A 82 -27.47 21.41 -8.06
C SER A 82 -26.19 21.48 -7.22
N SER A 83 -25.69 20.32 -6.81
CA SER A 83 -24.46 20.21 -6.01
C SER A 83 -23.58 19.07 -6.49
N VAL A 84 -22.28 19.19 -6.23
CA VAL A 84 -21.29 18.23 -6.72
C VAL A 84 -20.30 17.88 -5.62
N ALA A 85 -20.06 16.59 -5.47
CA ALA A 85 -18.99 16.05 -4.64
C ALA A 85 -17.91 15.45 -5.54
N VAL A 86 -16.67 15.83 -5.29
CA VAL A 86 -15.50 15.34 -6.03
C VAL A 86 -14.48 14.77 -5.07
N PHE A 87 -14.03 13.56 -5.37
CA PHE A 87 -12.92 12.91 -4.70
C PHE A 87 -11.75 12.78 -5.66
N ILE A 88 -10.58 13.27 -5.24
CA ILE A 88 -9.35 13.22 -6.04
C ILE A 88 -8.26 12.55 -5.22
N LYS A 89 -7.79 11.41 -5.70
CA LYS A 89 -6.53 10.82 -5.26
C LYS A 89 -5.42 11.31 -6.17
N TYR A 90 -4.35 11.85 -5.60
CA TYR A 90 -3.26 12.45 -6.35
C TYR A 90 -1.88 11.99 -5.90
N SER A 91 -0.89 12.14 -6.78
CA SER A 91 0.52 11.89 -6.47
C SER A 91 1.07 13.03 -5.61
N PRO A 92 1.66 12.75 -4.45
CA PRO A 92 2.25 13.79 -3.59
C PRO A 92 3.50 14.46 -4.19
N GLN A 93 3.99 14.00 -5.36
CA GLN A 93 5.04 14.68 -6.12
C GLN A 93 4.57 16.00 -6.76
N VAL A 94 3.25 16.16 -6.92
CA VAL A 94 2.64 17.36 -7.51
C VAL A 94 1.90 18.14 -6.43
N ASN A 95 2.05 19.48 -6.45
CA ASN A 95 1.27 20.37 -5.57
C ASN A 95 -0.18 20.49 -6.08
N MET A 96 -0.99 19.46 -5.83
CA MET A 96 -2.39 19.40 -6.28
C MET A 96 -3.27 20.49 -5.65
N GLU A 97 -2.92 20.98 -4.47
CA GLU A 97 -3.62 22.07 -3.78
C GLU A 97 -3.65 23.36 -4.61
N ALA A 98 -2.58 23.64 -5.37
CA ALA A 98 -2.52 24.80 -6.26
C ALA A 98 -3.54 24.72 -7.43
N PHE A 99 -3.99 23.52 -7.78
CA PHE A 99 -4.99 23.30 -8.83
C PHE A 99 -6.43 23.29 -8.31
N ARG A 100 -6.64 23.34 -6.98
CA ARG A 100 -7.99 23.25 -6.38
C ARG A 100 -8.98 24.26 -6.95
N VAL A 101 -8.56 25.51 -7.10
CA VAL A 101 -9.42 26.57 -7.68
C VAL A 101 -9.74 26.26 -9.14
N LYS A 102 -8.73 25.93 -9.96
CA LYS A 102 -8.90 25.60 -11.38
C LYS A 102 -9.81 24.37 -11.59
N ILE A 103 -9.66 23.35 -10.75
CA ILE A 103 -10.53 22.16 -10.76
C ILE A 103 -11.96 22.57 -10.48
N LYS A 104 -12.17 23.43 -9.49
CA LYS A 104 -13.48 23.94 -9.12
C LYS A 104 -14.12 24.78 -10.23
N ASP A 105 -13.35 25.65 -10.88
CA ASP A 105 -13.79 26.44 -12.04
C ASP A 105 -14.19 25.53 -13.21
N LEU A 106 -13.37 24.51 -13.52
CA LEU A 106 -13.68 23.51 -14.55
C LEU A 106 -15.01 22.80 -14.27
N ILE A 107 -15.26 22.40 -13.03
CA ILE A 107 -16.50 21.72 -12.62
C ILE A 107 -17.69 22.67 -12.74
N GLU A 108 -17.56 23.92 -12.29
CA GLU A 108 -18.62 24.93 -12.39
C GLU A 108 -19.01 25.18 -13.85
N MET A 109 -18.02 25.37 -14.74
CA MET A 109 -18.26 25.60 -16.17
C MET A 109 -18.82 24.37 -16.89
N SER A 110 -18.58 23.16 -16.37
CA SER A 110 -19.04 21.90 -16.98
C SER A 110 -20.51 21.59 -16.69
N ILE A 111 -21.11 22.21 -15.66
CA ILE A 111 -22.47 21.91 -15.21
C ILE A 111 -23.31 23.18 -15.18
N PRO A 112 -24.31 23.30 -16.08
CA PRO A 112 -25.19 24.47 -16.12
C PRO A 112 -25.91 24.69 -14.78
N GLY A 113 -25.87 25.94 -14.30
CA GLY A 113 -26.56 26.35 -13.06
C GLY A 113 -25.93 25.84 -11.76
N LEU A 114 -24.76 25.19 -11.82
CA LEU A 114 -23.99 24.84 -10.63
C LEU A 114 -23.39 26.10 -10.01
N GLN A 115 -23.54 26.26 -8.70
CA GLN A 115 -22.94 27.36 -7.96
C GLN A 115 -21.59 26.96 -7.39
N TYR A 116 -20.60 27.85 -7.45
CA TYR A 116 -19.30 27.65 -6.82
C TYR A 116 -19.37 27.19 -5.35
N SER A 117 -20.34 27.67 -4.57
CA SER A 117 -20.50 27.29 -3.16
C SER A 117 -20.98 25.85 -2.94
N LYS A 118 -21.51 25.19 -3.99
CA LYS A 118 -22.09 23.84 -3.96
C LYS A 118 -21.15 22.76 -4.50
N ILE A 119 -19.87 23.09 -4.69
CA ILE A 119 -18.83 22.15 -5.10
C ILE A 119 -17.96 21.81 -3.89
N SER A 120 -17.98 20.54 -3.49
CA SER A 120 -17.14 19.99 -2.43
C SER A 120 -16.05 19.12 -3.04
N ILE A 121 -14.79 19.40 -2.71
CA ILE A 121 -13.63 18.67 -3.23
C ILE A 121 -12.84 18.09 -2.05
N LEU A 122 -12.71 16.76 -2.03
CA LEU A 122 -11.82 16.04 -1.13
C LEU A 122 -10.57 15.61 -1.90
N MET A 123 -9.41 16.12 -1.49
CA MET A 123 -8.11 15.75 -2.05
C MET A 123 -7.37 14.86 -1.08
N GLN A 124 -6.92 13.70 -1.56
CA GLN A 124 -6.16 12.74 -0.78
C GLN A 124 -4.82 12.40 -1.47
N PRO A 125 -3.66 12.66 -0.82
CA PRO A 125 -2.39 12.23 -1.35
C PRO A 125 -2.27 10.69 -1.30
N ALA A 126 -1.62 10.11 -2.30
CA ALA A 126 -1.26 8.70 -2.27
C ALA A 126 -0.17 8.44 -1.21
N GLU A 127 -0.36 7.38 -0.41
CA GLU A 127 0.62 6.95 0.59
C GLU A 127 1.74 6.14 -0.07
N PHE A 128 3.00 6.59 0.10
CA PHE A 128 4.18 5.81 -0.27
C PHE A 128 4.44 4.73 0.77
N ARG A 129 4.20 3.47 0.44
CA ARG A 129 4.94 2.38 1.06
C ARG A 129 6.08 2.04 0.10
N MET A 130 7.21 2.71 0.26
CA MET A 130 8.47 2.15 -0.21
C MET A 130 8.75 0.96 0.70
N VAL A 131 8.62 -0.27 0.20
CA VAL A 131 9.27 -1.41 0.87
C VAL A 131 10.76 -1.18 0.66
N PRO A 132 11.54 -0.80 1.69
CA PRO A 132 12.98 -0.69 1.50
C PRO A 132 13.46 -2.03 0.93
N ASP A 133 14.20 -1.97 -0.17
CA ASP A 133 14.94 -3.10 -0.70
C ASP A 133 16.01 -3.44 0.34
N VAL A 134 15.61 -4.14 1.40
CA VAL A 134 16.56 -4.81 2.26
C VAL A 134 17.09 -5.92 1.37
N PRO A 135 18.33 -5.85 0.85
CA PRO A 135 18.87 -6.97 0.10
C PRO A 135 18.74 -8.18 1.03
N ALA A 136 18.14 -9.25 0.51
CA ALA A 136 17.96 -10.53 1.21
C ALA A 136 19.32 -11.20 1.45
N ARG A 137 20.23 -10.50 2.13
CA ARG A 137 21.58 -10.91 2.49
C ARG A 137 21.84 -10.51 3.93
N GLN A 138 20.96 -10.96 4.83
CA GLN A 138 21.22 -10.87 6.26
C GLN A 138 20.33 -11.82 7.07
N THR A 139 20.19 -13.08 6.63
CA THR A 139 19.56 -14.12 7.46
C THR A 139 20.33 -15.43 7.47
N PHE A 140 21.67 -15.37 7.53
CA PHE A 140 22.44 -16.56 7.91
C PHE A 140 23.86 -16.25 8.42
N TRP A 141 23.96 -15.46 9.50
CA TRP A 141 25.25 -15.18 10.15
C TRP A 141 25.78 -16.31 11.05
N ILE A 142 24.98 -17.36 11.31
CA ILE A 142 25.40 -18.41 12.26
C ILE A 142 26.35 -19.43 11.60
N MET A 143 26.15 -19.79 10.32
CA MET A 143 27.03 -20.82 9.71
C MET A 143 28.34 -20.28 9.15
N ASP A 144 28.40 -19.01 8.75
CA ASP A 144 29.65 -18.40 8.24
C ASP A 144 30.70 -18.16 9.34
N VAL A 145 30.27 -17.84 10.57
CA VAL A 145 31.18 -17.68 11.73
C VAL A 145 31.79 -19.03 12.14
N ILE A 146 31.00 -20.11 12.07
CA ILE A 146 31.48 -21.46 12.40
C ILE A 146 32.49 -21.94 11.34
N ASN A 147 32.24 -21.64 10.06
CA ASN A 147 33.13 -22.08 8.97
C ASN A 147 34.43 -21.27 8.90
N ALA A 148 34.39 -19.96 9.18
CA ALA A 148 35.57 -19.08 9.16
C ALA A 148 36.64 -19.46 10.21
N ASN A 149 36.23 -20.05 11.33
CA ASN A 149 37.14 -20.45 12.40
C ASN A 149 37.52 -21.94 12.37
N LYS A 150 36.91 -22.76 11.51
CA LYS A 150 37.16 -24.21 11.44
C LYS A 150 38.65 -24.53 11.23
N GLY A 151 39.30 -23.83 10.31
CA GLY A 151 40.74 -24.01 10.04
C GLY A 151 41.69 -23.46 11.12
N LYS A 152 41.24 -22.51 11.96
CA LYS A 152 42.02 -22.03 13.12
C LYS A 152 41.93 -23.00 14.29
N VAL A 153 40.73 -23.55 14.52
CA VAL A 153 40.48 -24.53 15.59
C VAL A 153 41.23 -25.82 15.32
N GLU A 154 41.24 -26.31 14.09
CA GLU A 154 41.98 -27.51 13.69
C GLU A 154 43.50 -27.34 13.87
N LYS A 155 44.06 -26.19 13.49
CA LYS A 155 45.48 -25.87 13.73
C LYS A 155 45.81 -25.75 15.22
N TRP A 156 44.89 -25.24 16.04
CA TRP A 156 45.10 -25.12 17.48
C TRP A 156 45.06 -26.51 18.17
N LEU A 157 44.12 -27.37 17.78
CA LEU A 157 44.00 -28.76 18.25
C LEU A 157 45.25 -29.59 17.93
N MET A 158 45.81 -29.47 16.72
CA MET A 158 47.04 -30.17 16.36
C MET A 158 48.27 -29.62 17.11
N LYS A 159 48.29 -28.35 17.51
CA LYS A 159 49.44 -27.72 18.17
C LYS A 159 49.58 -28.08 19.64
N TYR A 160 48.48 -28.38 20.34
CA TYR A 160 48.49 -28.60 21.80
C TYR A 160 47.81 -29.91 22.27
N PRO A 161 48.10 -31.08 21.67
CA PRO A 161 47.43 -32.33 22.06
C PRO A 161 47.80 -32.79 23.48
N TYR A 162 49.05 -32.58 23.89
CA TYR A 162 49.55 -32.99 25.22
C TYR A 162 48.95 -32.17 26.36
N GLN A 163 48.63 -30.88 26.14
CA GLN A 163 48.00 -30.05 27.17
C GLN A 163 46.55 -30.46 27.42
N LEU A 164 45.83 -30.87 26.37
CA LEU A 164 44.48 -31.41 26.49
C LEU A 164 44.48 -32.73 27.28
N MET A 165 45.39 -33.65 26.98
CA MET A 165 45.51 -34.90 27.76
C MET A 165 45.82 -34.63 29.24
N LEU A 166 46.73 -33.70 29.55
CA LEU A 166 47.09 -33.39 30.94
C LEU A 166 45.91 -32.80 31.73
N SER A 167 45.09 -31.96 31.08
CA SER A 167 43.89 -31.40 31.71
C SER A 167 42.80 -32.46 31.92
N LEU A 168 42.63 -33.37 30.97
CA LEU A 168 41.64 -34.43 31.04
C LEU A 168 41.99 -35.44 32.13
N THR A 169 43.27 -35.83 32.25
CA THR A 169 43.72 -36.74 33.32
C THR A 169 43.59 -36.09 34.70
N GLY A 170 43.92 -34.81 34.82
CA GLY A 170 43.73 -34.04 36.07
C GLY A 170 42.27 -33.97 36.49
N LEU A 171 41.36 -33.72 35.54
CA LEU A 171 39.92 -33.68 35.81
C LEU A 171 39.38 -35.05 36.22
N LEU A 172 39.83 -36.13 35.58
CA LEU A 172 39.38 -37.49 35.90
C LEU A 172 39.86 -37.95 37.29
N LEU A 173 41.08 -37.59 37.68
CA LEU A 173 41.58 -37.79 39.04
C LEU A 173 40.81 -36.96 40.07
N GLY A 174 40.54 -35.70 39.77
CA GLY A 174 39.75 -34.81 40.64
C GLY A 174 38.33 -35.35 40.88
N VAL A 175 37.65 -35.78 39.82
CA VAL A 175 36.32 -36.40 39.90
C VAL A 175 36.37 -37.72 40.67
N GLY A 176 37.40 -38.55 40.47
CA GLY A 176 37.61 -39.78 41.23
C GLY A 176 37.76 -39.53 42.74
N ILE A 177 38.55 -38.52 43.13
CA ILE A 177 38.72 -38.12 44.53
C ILE A 177 37.39 -37.61 45.12
N LEU A 178 36.63 -36.83 44.34
CA LEU A 178 35.36 -36.25 44.78
C LEU A 178 34.27 -37.31 44.96
N ILE A 179 34.19 -38.27 44.03
CA ILE A 179 33.30 -39.44 44.14
C ILE A 179 33.73 -40.33 45.32
N GLY A 180 35.03 -40.56 45.50
CA GLY A 180 35.57 -41.32 46.63
C GLY A 180 35.24 -40.67 47.98
N TYR A 181 35.43 -39.35 48.09
CA TYR A 181 35.06 -38.57 49.27
C TYR A 181 33.55 -38.63 49.55
N PHE A 182 32.72 -38.51 48.50
CA PHE A 182 31.27 -38.59 48.62
C PHE A 182 30.80 -39.98 49.04
N CYS A 183 31.42 -41.06 48.55
CA CYS A 183 31.14 -42.43 48.96
C CYS A 183 31.56 -42.70 50.42
N LEU A 184 32.70 -42.15 50.87
CA LEU A 184 33.18 -42.35 52.24
C LEU A 184 32.30 -41.61 53.27
N ARG A 185 31.84 -40.40 52.93
CA ARG A 185 30.91 -39.61 53.77
C ARG A 185 29.51 -40.23 53.90
N ARG A 186 29.12 -41.15 53.01
CA ARG A 186 27.81 -41.82 53.06
C ARG A 186 27.82 -43.10 53.91
N ARG A 187 28.97 -43.54 54.41
CA ARG A 187 29.16 -44.80 55.17
C ARG A 187 29.37 -44.60 56.68
N PHE A 188 29.52 -43.35 57.14
CA PHE A 188 29.43 -42.93 58.54
C PHE A 188 28.21 -42.01 58.69
#